data_AF-A0A161PSA4-F1
#
_entry.id   AF-A0A161PSA4-F1
#
_cell.length_a   1.000
_cell.length_b   1.000
_cell.length_c   1.000
_cell.angle_alpha   90.00
_cell.angle_beta   90.00
_cell.angle_gamma   90.00
#
_symmetry.space_group_name_H-M   'P 1'
#
loop_
_entity.id
_entity.type
_entity.pdbx_description
1 polymer ?
#
loop_
_entity_poly.entity_id
_entity_poly.type
_entity_poly.pdbx_seq_one_letter_code
_entity_poly.pdbx_strand_id
1 'polypeptide(L)'
;MDFSIKTSLSMSAAILTLSLSAQASEVVYLPAYCAPEHLTVFVNNKSAEPERIWTQTRFDQEIQELHYDVEAKSQIKIRGTEFLPTRMAASFKYFSKSLQVSVACEESASTPLTSNVGPSASHYLPANTKSVKMHLLNLFLKSNSVQLRAFNKLGSLIAEKSISLQSYYDTESFKWSFQQNVARIEVQGLERVHSLLFFDANGVEKPSPAVTLEPAHLDPSTKKTYFLVSTKDAQADEAFVVGFEDEAQIKTAREQIQNPALEKILVAGIELGSGGFNRAFYNKNKAPYSWSVNRVDAFADFAHIDCDGSPDLTEERLMLKLNEGGRICFWRYRIVRELTLDEVRRGKLKP
;
A
#
# COMPACT_ATOMS: atom_id res chain seq x y z
N MET A 1 -25.38 -42.88 -20.76
CA MET A 1 -24.83 -42.18 -19.58
C MET A 1 -23.58 -41.45 -20.05
N ASP A 2 -23.69 -40.25 -20.64
CA ASP A 2 -22.49 -39.50 -21.09
C ASP A 2 -22.73 -38.01 -21.38
N PHE A 3 -23.85 -37.46 -20.91
CA PHE A 3 -24.20 -36.05 -21.12
C PHE A 3 -24.07 -35.17 -19.86
N SER A 4 -23.80 -35.77 -18.69
CA SER A 4 -23.76 -35.05 -17.41
C SER A 4 -22.36 -34.64 -16.95
N ILE A 5 -21.30 -35.17 -17.56
CA ILE A 5 -19.91 -34.87 -17.16
C ILE A 5 -19.35 -33.69 -17.98
N LYS A 6 -19.82 -33.48 -19.22
CA LYS A 6 -19.37 -32.36 -20.05
C LYS A 6 -19.97 -31.01 -19.64
N THR A 7 -21.12 -30.99 -18.99
CA THR A 7 -21.82 -29.78 -18.53
C THR A 7 -21.32 -29.28 -17.17
N SER A 8 -20.79 -30.14 -16.30
CA SER A 8 -20.23 -29.72 -15.00
C SER A 8 -18.83 -29.10 -15.13
N LEU A 9 -18.03 -29.57 -16.09
CA LEU A 9 -16.72 -28.99 -16.41
C LEU A 9 -16.83 -27.64 -17.13
N SER A 10 -17.84 -27.43 -17.98
CA SER A 10 -18.05 -26.14 -18.64
C SER A 10 -18.59 -25.06 -17.69
N MET A 11 -19.42 -25.41 -16.70
CA MET A 11 -19.86 -24.45 -15.68
C MET A 11 -18.75 -24.06 -14.70
N SER A 12 -17.87 -25.00 -14.33
CA SER A 12 -16.73 -24.69 -13.45
C SER A 12 -15.70 -23.78 -14.12
N ALA A 13 -15.47 -23.97 -15.43
CA ALA A 13 -14.64 -23.07 -16.24
C ALA A 13 -15.32 -21.71 -16.50
N ALA A 14 -16.66 -21.67 -16.64
CA ALA A 14 -17.41 -20.42 -16.81
C ALA A 14 -17.46 -19.56 -15.54
N ILE A 15 -17.43 -20.17 -14.35
CA ILE A 15 -17.32 -19.45 -13.07
C ILE A 15 -15.90 -18.87 -12.88
N LEU A 16 -14.87 -19.53 -13.44
CA LEU A 16 -13.50 -18.99 -13.50
C LEU A 16 -13.35 -17.85 -14.52
N THR A 17 -14.11 -17.83 -15.62
CA THR A 17 -14.07 -16.76 -16.63
C THR A 17 -14.98 -15.57 -16.32
N LEU A 18 -16.02 -15.75 -15.51
CA LEU A 18 -16.72 -14.68 -14.79
C LEU A 18 -15.91 -14.31 -13.55
N SER A 19 -14.61 -14.02 -13.76
CA SER A 19 -13.74 -13.51 -12.72
C SER A 19 -14.38 -12.24 -12.16
N LEU A 20 -14.87 -12.31 -10.93
CA LEU A 20 -15.12 -11.15 -10.08
C LEU A 20 -13.99 -10.17 -10.35
N SER A 21 -14.29 -8.96 -10.81
CA SER A 21 -13.27 -7.92 -10.93
C SER A 21 -12.52 -7.89 -9.60
N ALA A 22 -11.20 -8.11 -9.65
CA ALA A 22 -10.36 -7.91 -8.46
C ALA A 22 -10.49 -6.44 -8.15
N GLN A 23 -11.37 -6.11 -7.21
CA GLN A 23 -11.37 -4.78 -6.65
C GLN A 23 -10.11 -4.69 -5.80
N ALA A 24 -9.28 -3.71 -6.12
CA ALA A 24 -8.10 -3.40 -5.32
C ALA A 24 -8.55 -3.16 -3.89
N SER A 25 -7.90 -3.83 -2.94
CA SER A 25 -8.16 -3.51 -1.54
C SER A 25 -7.57 -2.14 -1.21
N GLU A 26 -8.30 -1.38 -0.40
CA GLU A 26 -7.74 -0.23 0.28
C GLU A 26 -7.30 -0.64 1.68
N VAL A 27 -6.09 -0.22 2.04
CA VAL A 27 -5.52 -0.45 3.36
C VAL A 27 -5.14 0.90 3.94
N VAL A 28 -5.69 1.22 5.10
CA VAL A 28 -5.33 2.40 5.89
C VAL A 28 -4.62 1.96 7.16
N TYR A 29 -3.69 2.79 7.63
CA TYR A 29 -2.76 2.39 8.68
C TYR A 29 -2.94 3.22 9.95
N LEU A 30 -2.62 2.60 11.07
CA LEU A 30 -2.72 3.17 12.41
C LEU A 30 -1.40 2.96 13.14
N PRO A 31 -0.58 4.01 13.35
CA PRO A 31 0.55 3.96 14.27
C PRO A 31 0.09 3.65 15.71
N ALA A 32 0.98 3.17 16.59
CA ALA A 32 0.64 2.89 17.99
C ALA A 32 0.54 4.20 18.82
N TYR A 33 -0.40 5.06 18.47
CA TYR A 33 -0.53 6.39 19.08
C TYR A 33 -1.45 6.41 20.30
N CYS A 34 -2.29 5.39 20.48
CA CYS A 34 -3.28 5.29 21.56
C CYS A 34 -3.28 3.90 22.22
N ALA A 35 -3.55 3.81 23.52
CA ALA A 35 -3.76 2.52 24.18
C ALA A 35 -5.13 1.93 23.78
N PRO A 36 -5.28 0.59 23.71
CA PRO A 36 -6.51 -0.05 23.21
C PRO A 36 -7.79 0.36 23.95
N GLU A 37 -7.72 0.55 25.27
CA GLU A 37 -8.82 0.96 26.14
C GLU A 37 -9.34 2.37 25.84
N HIS A 38 -8.51 3.20 25.22
CA HIS A 38 -8.81 4.59 24.88
C HIS A 38 -9.11 4.77 23.38
N LEU A 39 -8.81 3.76 22.57
CA LEU A 39 -8.98 3.83 21.12
C LEU A 39 -10.42 3.45 20.72
N THR A 40 -11.05 4.31 19.91
CA THR A 40 -12.28 3.97 19.18
C THR A 40 -12.07 4.18 17.69
N VAL A 41 -12.40 3.15 16.91
CA VAL A 41 -12.42 3.21 15.45
C VAL A 41 -13.87 3.41 14.99
N PHE A 42 -14.10 4.41 14.17
CA PHE A 42 -15.39 4.67 13.54
C PHE A 42 -15.29 4.29 12.06
N VAL A 43 -16.17 3.39 11.63
CA VAL A 43 -16.26 2.97 10.24
C VAL A 43 -17.60 3.42 9.70
N ASN A 44 -17.55 4.34 8.74
CA ASN A 44 -18.74 4.92 8.11
C ASN A 44 -18.92 4.34 6.71
N ASN A 45 -20.04 3.67 6.48
CA ASN A 45 -20.44 3.18 5.17
C ASN A 45 -21.37 4.18 4.49
N LYS A 46 -20.89 4.78 3.39
CA LYS A 46 -21.69 5.71 2.58
C LYS A 46 -22.43 5.05 1.41
N SER A 47 -22.18 3.77 1.15
CA SER A 47 -22.82 3.07 0.04
C SER A 47 -24.28 2.70 0.39
N ALA A 48 -25.02 2.30 -0.64
CA ALA A 48 -26.39 1.79 -0.50
C ALA A 48 -26.44 0.30 -0.15
N GLU A 49 -25.29 -0.37 -0.10
CA GLU A 49 -25.17 -1.80 0.14
C GLU A 49 -24.40 -2.04 1.45
N PRO A 50 -24.61 -3.17 2.14
CA PRO A 50 -23.74 -3.58 3.24
C PRO A 50 -22.30 -3.76 2.75
N GLU A 51 -21.34 -3.36 3.58
CA GLU A 51 -19.92 -3.45 3.30
C GLU A 51 -19.20 -4.20 4.43
N ARG A 52 -17.99 -4.68 4.14
CA ARG A 52 -17.17 -5.38 5.13
C ARG A 52 -15.80 -4.72 5.28
N ILE A 53 -15.33 -4.68 6.52
CA ILE A 53 -13.99 -4.22 6.87
C ILE A 53 -13.28 -5.28 7.71
N TRP A 54 -11.97 -5.37 7.55
CA TRP A 54 -11.10 -6.24 8.34
C TRP A 54 -10.12 -5.38 9.12
N THR A 55 -10.12 -5.53 10.44
CA THR A 55 -9.02 -5.08 11.29
C THR A 55 -7.88 -6.08 11.16
N GLN A 56 -6.65 -5.58 11.08
CA GLN A 56 -5.46 -6.39 10.89
C GLN A 56 -4.40 -5.99 11.91
N THR A 57 -3.99 -6.96 12.72
CA THR A 57 -2.88 -6.83 13.67
C THR A 57 -1.80 -7.83 13.32
N ARG A 58 -0.55 -7.42 13.47
CA ARG A 58 0.60 -8.21 13.06
C ARG A 58 1.39 -8.66 14.28
N PHE A 59 1.59 -9.95 14.40
CA PHE A 59 2.43 -10.58 15.41
C PHE A 59 3.48 -11.39 14.69
N ASP A 60 4.70 -10.85 14.64
CA ASP A 60 5.82 -11.42 13.89
C ASP A 60 5.45 -11.69 12.41
N GLN A 61 5.24 -12.96 12.06
CA GLN A 61 4.93 -13.41 10.70
C GLN A 61 3.43 -13.60 10.46
N GLU A 62 2.62 -13.57 11.52
CA GLU A 62 1.19 -13.82 11.46
C GLU A 62 0.39 -12.53 11.39
N ILE A 63 -0.70 -12.58 10.62
CA ILE A 63 -1.69 -11.52 10.56
C ILE A 63 -2.93 -12.07 11.24
N GLN A 64 -3.32 -11.46 12.36
CA GLN A 64 -4.61 -11.70 12.96
C GLN A 64 -5.62 -10.75 12.32
N GLU A 65 -6.70 -11.31 11.79
CA GLU A 65 -7.77 -10.57 11.14
C GLU A 65 -9.09 -10.76 11.87
N LEU A 66 -9.78 -9.66 12.16
CA LEU A 66 -11.18 -9.67 12.62
C LEU A 66 -12.02 -8.85 11.65
N HIS A 67 -13.13 -9.41 11.20
CA HIS A 67 -14.03 -8.75 10.25
C HIS A 67 -15.26 -8.18 10.95
N TYR A 68 -15.78 -7.10 10.37
CA TYR A 68 -16.97 -6.41 10.82
C TYR A 68 -17.84 -6.07 9.62
N ASP A 69 -19.13 -6.38 9.73
CA ASP A 69 -20.13 -5.99 8.74
C ASP A 69 -20.68 -4.60 9.08
N VAL A 70 -20.80 -3.75 8.06
CA VAL A 70 -21.25 -2.36 8.17
C VAL A 70 -22.44 -2.16 7.25
N GLU A 71 -23.63 -2.04 7.84
CA GLU A 71 -24.87 -1.84 7.10
C GLU A 71 -24.81 -0.60 6.18
N ALA A 72 -25.61 -0.63 5.13
CA ALA A 72 -25.73 0.48 4.19
C ALA A 72 -26.05 1.81 4.91
N LYS A 73 -25.38 2.89 4.50
CA LYS A 73 -25.58 4.25 5.06
C LYS A 73 -25.48 4.34 6.58
N SER A 74 -24.67 3.48 7.20
CA SER A 74 -24.55 3.37 8.64
C SER A 74 -23.12 3.63 9.13
N GLN A 75 -22.97 3.76 10.45
CA GLN A 75 -21.67 3.82 11.10
C GLN A 75 -21.62 2.80 12.24
N ILE A 76 -20.53 2.04 12.31
CA ILE A 76 -20.20 1.21 13.48
C ILE A 76 -19.04 1.81 14.27
N LYS A 77 -18.93 1.39 15.53
CA LYS A 77 -17.81 1.72 16.42
C LYS A 77 -17.15 0.43 16.85
N ILE A 78 -15.84 0.34 16.68
CA ILE A 78 -15.02 -0.80 17.09
C ILE A 78 -14.07 -0.30 18.17
N ARG A 79 -14.10 -0.89 19.37
CA ARG A 79 -13.18 -0.52 20.45
C ARG A 79 -11.80 -1.12 20.19
N GLY A 80 -10.74 -0.40 20.55
CA GLY A 80 -9.37 -0.88 20.42
C GLY A 80 -9.14 -2.22 21.11
N THR A 81 -9.74 -2.42 22.29
CA THR A 81 -9.66 -3.67 23.06
C THR A 81 -10.26 -4.90 22.35
N GLU A 82 -11.04 -4.71 21.29
CA GLU A 82 -11.62 -5.83 20.53
C GLU A 82 -10.60 -6.50 19.62
N PHE A 83 -9.59 -5.76 19.14
CA PHE A 83 -8.64 -6.25 18.14
C PHE A 83 -7.16 -6.02 18.47
N LEU A 84 -6.85 -5.10 19.41
CA LEU A 84 -5.50 -4.84 19.89
C LEU A 84 -5.31 -5.40 21.30
N PRO A 85 -4.34 -6.31 21.52
CA PRO A 85 -4.03 -6.80 22.86
C PRO A 85 -3.24 -5.77 23.69
N THR A 86 -2.46 -4.91 23.03
CA THR A 86 -1.63 -3.88 23.67
C THR A 86 -1.54 -2.65 22.77
N ARG A 87 -0.87 -1.59 23.24
CA ARG A 87 -0.55 -0.43 22.41
C ARG A 87 0.41 -0.82 21.28
N MET A 88 -0.13 -1.09 20.10
CA MET A 88 0.63 -1.42 18.89
C MET A 88 -0.02 -0.86 17.63
N ALA A 89 0.68 -0.94 16.51
CA ALA A 89 0.18 -0.49 15.22
C ALA A 89 -0.82 -1.49 14.63
N ALA A 90 -1.73 -1.00 13.79
CA ALA A 90 -2.75 -1.79 13.12
C ALA A 90 -2.95 -1.30 11.68
N SER A 91 -3.66 -2.10 10.89
CA SER A 91 -4.24 -1.65 9.62
C SER A 91 -5.69 -2.06 9.49
N PHE A 92 -6.40 -1.38 8.60
CA PHE A 92 -7.78 -1.68 8.27
C PHE A 92 -7.87 -1.87 6.75
N LYS A 93 -8.40 -3.02 6.36
CA LYS A 93 -8.54 -3.43 4.96
C LYS A 93 -10.00 -3.47 4.57
N TYR A 94 -10.31 -2.95 3.39
CA TYR A 94 -11.65 -2.98 2.80
C TYR A 94 -11.57 -2.87 1.29
N PHE A 95 -12.65 -3.18 0.57
CA PHE A 95 -12.64 -3.20 -0.92
C PHE A 95 -13.43 -2.05 -1.55
N SER A 96 -14.25 -1.35 -0.75
CA SER A 96 -15.12 -0.28 -1.24
C SER A 96 -14.59 1.10 -0.86
N LYS A 97 -14.39 1.97 -1.86
CA LYS A 97 -14.05 3.39 -1.67
C LYS A 97 -15.14 4.19 -0.94
N SER A 98 -16.30 3.57 -0.69
CA SER A 98 -17.42 4.16 0.06
C SER A 98 -17.25 4.05 1.58
N LEU A 99 -16.35 3.17 2.05
CA LEU A 99 -16.00 3.07 3.45
C LEU A 99 -15.02 4.16 3.84
N GLN A 100 -15.26 4.77 4.99
CA GLN A 100 -14.36 5.75 5.59
C GLN A 100 -14.02 5.32 7.01
N VAL A 101 -12.73 5.22 7.30
CA VAL A 101 -12.21 4.83 8.61
C VAL A 101 -11.64 6.06 9.30
N SER A 102 -12.05 6.28 10.53
CA SER A 102 -11.50 7.33 11.38
C SER A 102 -11.29 6.81 12.79
N VAL A 103 -10.39 7.43 13.53
CA VAL A 103 -9.98 6.98 14.87
C VAL A 103 -10.01 8.13 15.85
N ALA A 104 -10.40 7.85 17.09
CA ALA A 104 -10.27 8.77 18.21
C ALA A 104 -9.56 8.09 19.38
N CYS A 105 -8.78 8.86 20.12
CA CYS A 105 -8.17 8.45 21.37
C CYS A 105 -8.79 9.26 22.51
N GLU A 106 -9.51 8.60 23.42
CA GLU A 106 -10.30 9.25 24.48
C GLU A 106 -11.26 10.33 23.92
N GLU A 107 -11.26 11.52 24.52
CA GLU A 107 -12.07 12.69 24.13
C GLU A 107 -11.46 13.49 22.96
N SER A 108 -10.38 12.98 22.34
CA SER A 108 -9.77 13.64 21.19
C SER A 108 -10.70 13.64 19.98
N ALA A 109 -10.55 14.63 19.11
CA ALA A 109 -11.29 14.70 17.87
C ALA A 109 -11.00 13.47 16.98
N SER A 110 -12.03 12.92 16.34
CA SER A 110 -11.87 11.83 15.38
C SER A 110 -11.02 12.27 14.19
N THR A 111 -10.06 11.42 13.83
CA THR A 111 -9.07 11.65 12.79
C THR A 111 -9.26 10.64 11.67
N PRO A 112 -9.52 11.06 10.42
CA PRO A 112 -9.62 10.13 9.31
C PRO A 112 -8.26 9.47 9.05
N LEU A 113 -8.27 8.16 8.84
CA LEU A 113 -7.10 7.44 8.36
C LEU A 113 -7.04 7.51 6.84
N THR A 114 -5.83 7.44 6.29
CA THR A 114 -5.60 7.54 4.85
C THR A 114 -4.73 6.39 4.37
N SER A 115 -4.95 5.97 3.12
CA SER A 115 -4.10 5.03 2.40
C SER A 115 -2.86 5.69 1.78
N ASN A 116 -2.70 7.01 1.96
CA ASN A 116 -1.52 7.77 1.54
C ASN A 116 -0.29 7.30 2.34
N VAL A 117 0.56 6.54 1.67
CA VAL A 117 1.80 5.99 2.21
C VAL A 117 2.88 6.16 1.16
N GLY A 118 4.08 6.54 1.60
CA GLY A 118 5.13 7.00 0.70
C GLY A 118 6.49 6.97 1.39
N PRO A 119 7.58 6.97 0.61
CA PRO A 119 8.87 7.38 1.14
C PRO A 119 8.86 8.87 1.49
N SER A 120 7.99 9.68 0.88
CA SER A 120 7.92 11.13 1.13
C SER A 120 6.50 11.61 1.36
N ALA A 121 6.30 12.43 2.39
CA ALA A 121 5.03 13.08 2.69
C ALA A 121 5.24 14.51 3.20
N SER A 122 4.25 15.38 2.98
CA SER A 122 4.22 16.75 3.52
C SER A 122 2.98 16.97 4.38
N HIS A 123 3.18 17.58 5.54
CA HIS A 123 2.11 18.06 6.41
C HIS A 123 2.13 19.59 6.43
N TYR A 124 0.99 20.21 6.14
CA TYR A 124 0.83 21.67 6.16
C TYR A 124 0.13 22.11 7.45
N LEU A 125 0.62 23.20 8.03
CA LEU A 125 0.26 23.65 9.37
C LEU A 125 -0.32 25.07 9.32
N PRO A 126 -1.27 25.41 10.20
CA PRO A 126 -1.78 26.77 10.28
C PRO A 126 -0.71 27.74 10.75
N ALA A 127 -0.94 29.03 10.44
CA ALA A 127 -0.10 30.12 10.91
C ALA A 127 -0.02 30.09 12.45
N ASN A 128 1.21 30.19 12.99
CA ASN A 128 1.56 30.19 14.41
C ASN A 128 1.75 28.83 15.10
N THR A 129 1.83 27.73 14.35
CA THR A 129 2.17 26.43 14.94
C THR A 129 3.61 26.42 15.46
N LYS A 130 3.80 26.20 16.77
CA LYS A 130 5.13 26.08 17.41
C LYS A 130 5.41 24.71 18.03
N SER A 131 4.43 23.83 18.05
CA SER A 131 4.60 22.46 18.51
C SER A 131 3.65 21.54 17.76
N VAL A 132 4.10 20.32 17.51
CA VAL A 132 3.31 19.24 16.92
C VAL A 132 3.51 17.95 17.70
N LYS A 133 2.56 17.03 17.62
CA LYS A 133 2.78 15.61 17.94
C LYS A 133 2.89 14.84 16.63
N MET A 134 3.92 14.02 16.52
CA MET A 134 4.18 13.20 15.33
C MET A 134 4.14 11.73 15.73
N HIS A 135 3.48 10.93 14.90
CA HIS A 135 3.47 9.48 14.98
C HIS A 135 3.93 8.92 13.64
N LEU A 136 5.00 8.14 13.66
CA LEU A 136 5.55 7.47 12.49
C LEU A 136 5.26 5.97 12.61
N LEU A 137 5.08 5.32 11.46
CA LEU A 137 4.91 3.88 11.34
C LEU A 137 5.76 3.38 10.18
N ASN A 138 6.61 2.40 10.46
CA ASN A 138 7.41 1.74 9.45
C ASN A 138 6.55 0.72 8.69
N LEU A 139 6.44 0.91 7.38
CA LEU A 139 5.75 -0.02 6.50
C LEU A 139 6.73 -0.84 5.66
N PHE A 140 8.03 -0.72 5.92
CA PHE A 140 9.05 -1.56 5.32
C PHE A 140 9.43 -2.72 6.25
N LEU A 141 9.71 -3.91 5.69
CA LEU A 141 9.96 -5.10 6.51
C LEU A 141 11.24 -5.01 7.37
N LYS A 142 12.20 -4.19 6.95
CA LYS A 142 13.48 -3.96 7.65
C LYS A 142 13.52 -2.57 8.26
N SER A 143 14.63 -2.27 8.92
CA SER A 143 14.93 -0.96 9.45
C SER A 143 14.81 0.12 8.36
N ASN A 144 14.19 1.25 8.70
CA ASN A 144 14.02 2.40 7.82
C ASN A 144 14.46 3.68 8.56
N SER A 145 15.27 4.50 7.90
CA SER A 145 15.71 5.78 8.43
C SER A 145 14.83 6.88 7.87
N VAL A 146 14.22 7.67 8.75
CA VAL A 146 13.29 8.74 8.40
C VAL A 146 13.87 10.08 8.80
N GLN A 147 14.04 10.98 7.83
CA GLN A 147 14.39 12.37 8.03
C GLN A 147 13.14 13.24 8.06
N LEU A 148 13.08 14.14 9.03
CA LEU A 148 12.00 15.08 9.22
C LEU A 148 12.55 16.50 9.09
N ARG A 149 11.96 17.31 8.23
CA ARG A 149 12.38 18.69 8.00
C ARG A 149 11.22 19.65 8.21
N ALA A 150 11.39 20.61 9.11
CA ALA A 150 10.40 21.63 9.39
C ALA A 150 10.77 22.94 8.71
N PHE A 151 9.80 23.57 8.05
CA PHE A 151 9.97 24.80 7.29
C PHE A 151 9.03 25.89 7.80
N ASN A 152 9.51 27.13 7.78
CA ASN A 152 8.67 28.30 8.04
C ASN A 152 7.84 28.67 6.79
N LYS A 153 7.01 29.72 6.90
CA LYS A 153 6.16 30.20 5.79
C LYS A 153 6.95 30.71 4.57
N LEU A 154 8.20 31.13 4.76
CA LEU A 154 9.10 31.59 3.70
C LEU A 154 9.82 30.42 3.00
N GLY A 155 9.61 29.17 3.44
CA GLY A 155 10.29 28.00 2.92
C GLY A 155 11.69 27.78 3.47
N SER A 156 12.12 28.54 4.48
CA SER A 156 13.41 28.30 5.14
C SER A 156 13.32 27.12 6.09
N LEU A 157 14.31 26.22 6.04
CA LEU A 157 14.48 25.14 7.00
C LEU A 157 14.74 25.73 8.39
N ILE A 158 13.97 25.31 9.39
CA ILE A 158 14.07 25.81 10.77
C ILE A 158 14.40 24.72 11.79
N ALA A 159 14.16 23.45 11.46
CA ALA A 159 14.59 22.32 12.28
C ALA A 159 14.64 21.04 11.44
N GLU A 160 15.51 20.11 11.84
CA GLU A 160 15.62 18.77 11.27
C GLU A 160 15.70 17.74 12.40
N LYS A 161 15.18 16.53 12.15
CA LYS A 161 15.26 15.40 13.08
C LYS A 161 15.38 14.11 12.29
N SER A 162 16.23 13.18 12.74
CA SER A 162 16.33 11.83 12.18
C SER A 162 15.79 10.80 13.17
N ILE A 163 14.98 9.88 12.67
CA ILE A 163 14.37 8.78 13.42
C ILE A 163 14.77 7.47 12.74
N SER A 164 15.13 6.46 13.52
CA SER A 164 15.40 5.11 13.02
C SER A 164 14.32 4.17 13.53
N LEU A 165 13.53 3.62 12.60
CA LEU A 165 12.54 2.59 12.88
C LEU A 165 13.20 1.23 12.58
N GLN A 166 13.16 0.29 13.52
CA GLN A 166 14.01 -0.91 13.48
C GLN A 166 13.41 -2.06 12.68
N SER A 167 12.09 -2.22 12.71
CA SER A 167 11.39 -3.39 12.14
C SER A 167 10.06 -3.02 11.49
N TYR A 168 9.43 -3.99 10.84
CA TYR A 168 8.08 -3.83 10.29
C TYR A 168 7.08 -3.47 11.39
N TYR A 169 6.18 -2.53 11.11
CA TYR A 169 5.18 -2.02 12.05
C TYR A 169 5.75 -1.36 13.33
N ASP A 170 7.07 -1.12 13.37
CA ASP A 170 7.68 -0.30 14.40
C ASP A 170 7.16 1.15 14.31
N THR A 171 6.99 1.79 15.45
CA THR A 171 6.33 3.08 15.57
C THR A 171 7.06 3.99 16.53
N GLU A 172 7.15 5.27 16.14
CA GLU A 172 7.79 6.29 16.97
C GLU A 172 6.78 7.43 17.19
N SER A 173 6.62 7.84 18.44
CA SER A 173 5.66 8.88 18.83
C SER A 173 6.34 9.93 19.69
N PHE A 174 6.33 11.20 19.26
CA PHE A 174 6.97 12.27 20.01
C PHE A 174 6.32 13.63 19.79
N LYS A 175 6.50 14.52 20.77
CA LYS A 175 6.21 15.95 20.64
C LYS A 175 7.44 16.67 20.09
N TRP A 176 7.27 17.51 19.08
CA TRP A 176 8.33 18.34 18.51
C TRP A 176 7.97 19.81 18.68
N SER A 177 8.83 20.56 19.38
CA SER A 177 8.67 22.00 19.62
C SER A 177 9.72 22.79 18.86
N PHE A 178 9.35 23.99 18.41
CA PHE A 178 10.15 24.82 17.51
C PHE A 178 10.34 26.22 18.07
N GLN A 179 11.50 26.81 17.80
CA GLN A 179 11.80 28.20 18.18
C GLN A 179 11.03 29.22 17.32
N GLN A 180 10.66 28.84 16.10
CA GLN A 180 9.93 29.66 15.13
C GLN A 180 8.61 28.99 14.74
N ASN A 181 7.71 29.77 14.14
CA ASN A 181 6.46 29.24 13.60
C ASN A 181 6.75 28.32 12.41
N VAL A 182 6.20 27.11 12.44
CA VAL A 182 6.28 26.12 11.38
C VAL A 182 5.05 26.21 10.50
N ALA A 183 5.25 26.15 9.18
CA ALA A 183 4.19 26.12 8.19
C ALA A 183 4.09 24.77 7.47
N ARG A 184 5.20 24.01 7.41
CA ARG A 184 5.27 22.73 6.72
C ARG A 184 6.26 21.80 7.40
N ILE A 185 5.92 20.53 7.51
CA ILE A 185 6.85 19.46 7.91
C ILE A 185 6.89 18.42 6.78
N GLU A 186 8.08 18.16 6.27
CA GLU A 186 8.36 17.09 5.32
C GLU A 186 8.86 15.86 6.06
N VAL A 187 8.33 14.70 5.69
CA VAL A 187 8.74 13.36 6.13
C VAL A 187 9.40 12.68 4.95
N GLN A 188 10.63 12.20 5.11
CA GLN A 188 11.41 11.57 4.04
C GLN A 188 12.12 10.31 4.56
N GLY A 189 11.64 9.14 4.18
CA GLY A 189 12.30 7.85 4.32
C GLY A 189 12.91 7.36 3.01
N LEU A 190 13.72 6.30 3.10
CA LEU A 190 14.18 5.56 1.91
C LEU A 190 13.06 4.65 1.38
N GLU A 191 12.32 4.05 2.29
CA GLU A 191 11.26 3.09 2.02
C GLU A 191 9.93 3.59 2.59
N ARG A 192 8.86 2.78 2.46
CA ARG A 192 7.50 3.15 2.87
C ARG A 192 7.41 3.54 4.35
N VAL A 193 6.88 4.73 4.59
CA VAL A 193 6.53 5.23 5.92
C VAL A 193 5.09 5.74 5.88
N HIS A 194 4.40 5.60 7.01
CA HIS A 194 3.16 6.30 7.27
C HIS A 194 3.37 7.30 8.41
N SER A 195 2.73 8.47 8.31
CA SER A 195 2.86 9.55 9.28
C SER A 195 1.51 10.16 9.64
N LEU A 196 1.25 10.29 10.93
CA LEU A 196 0.16 11.09 11.49
C LEU A 196 0.75 12.26 12.26
N LEU A 197 0.28 13.46 11.94
CA LEU A 197 0.74 14.69 12.58
C LEU A 197 -0.45 15.40 13.20
N PHE A 198 -0.32 15.80 14.45
CA PHE A 198 -1.28 16.61 15.18
C PHE A 198 -0.68 17.95 15.59
N PHE A 199 -1.49 19.00 15.56
CA PHE A 199 -1.12 20.32 16.07
C PHE A 199 -2.21 20.82 17.02
N ASP A 200 -1.81 21.70 17.94
CA ASP A 200 -2.77 22.38 18.81
C ASP A 200 -3.45 23.52 18.05
N ALA A 201 -4.78 23.51 18.06
CA ALA A 201 -5.62 24.56 17.51
C ALA A 201 -6.52 25.13 18.61
N ASN A 202 -5.96 26.02 19.43
CA ASN A 202 -6.62 26.66 20.56
C ASN A 202 -7.05 25.66 21.65
N GLY A 203 -6.12 24.79 22.07
CA GLY A 203 -6.37 23.78 23.11
C GLY A 203 -7.07 22.52 22.60
N VAL A 204 -7.33 22.42 21.30
CA VAL A 204 -7.91 21.23 20.65
C VAL A 204 -6.90 20.66 19.67
N GLU A 205 -6.54 19.39 19.82
CA GLU A 205 -5.65 18.72 18.87
C GLU A 205 -6.38 18.46 17.55
N LYS A 206 -5.72 18.83 16.45
CA LYS A 206 -6.22 18.61 15.10
C LYS A 206 -5.19 17.89 14.25
N PRO A 207 -5.61 16.92 13.42
CA PRO A 207 -4.73 16.27 12.48
C PRO A 207 -4.37 17.20 11.32
N SER A 208 -3.13 17.13 10.85
CA SER A 208 -2.70 17.66 9.55
C SER A 208 -2.65 16.51 8.55
N PRO A 209 -3.49 16.51 7.50
CA PRO A 209 -3.50 15.43 6.53
C PRO A 209 -2.17 15.35 5.79
N ALA A 210 -1.64 14.13 5.65
CA ALA A 210 -0.44 13.88 4.85
C ALA A 210 -0.74 14.05 3.36
N VAL A 211 0.06 14.87 2.69
CA VAL A 211 0.05 15.02 1.23
C VAL A 211 1.29 14.34 0.69
N THR A 212 1.10 13.21 -0.01
CA THR A 212 2.19 12.56 -0.74
C THR A 212 2.66 13.49 -1.86
N LEU A 213 3.96 13.79 -1.88
CA LEU A 213 4.57 14.58 -2.96
C LEU A 213 4.71 13.71 -4.23
N GLU A 214 5.11 14.33 -5.34
CA GLU A 214 5.39 13.69 -6.64
C GLU A 214 5.92 12.25 -6.53
N PRO A 215 5.54 11.33 -7.45
CA PRO A 215 5.96 9.94 -7.38
C PRO A 215 7.47 9.80 -7.15
N ALA A 216 7.87 8.87 -6.27
CA ALA A 216 9.27 8.69 -5.92
C ALA A 216 10.14 8.53 -7.17
N HIS A 217 11.20 9.32 -7.27
CA HIS A 217 12.17 9.11 -8.34
C HIS A 217 12.98 7.86 -8.03
N LEU A 218 12.95 6.88 -8.93
CA LEU A 218 13.71 5.64 -8.78
C LEU A 218 14.79 5.55 -9.85
N ASP A 219 15.87 4.82 -9.58
CA ASP A 219 17.02 4.68 -10.48
C ASP A 219 17.06 3.28 -11.11
N PRO A 220 16.22 2.98 -12.11
CA PRO A 220 16.20 1.67 -12.77
C PRO A 220 17.50 1.40 -13.53
N SER A 221 17.90 0.13 -13.57
CA SER A 221 19.03 -0.36 -14.35
C SER A 221 18.82 -0.14 -15.85
N THR A 222 19.84 0.37 -16.54
CA THR A 222 19.82 0.52 -18.00
C THR A 222 19.98 -0.80 -18.77
N LYS A 223 20.23 -1.92 -18.06
CA LYS A 223 20.43 -3.25 -18.66
C LYS A 223 19.12 -4.03 -18.87
N LYS A 224 18.03 -3.57 -18.25
CA LYS A 224 16.72 -4.25 -18.27
C LYS A 224 15.76 -3.55 -19.23
N THR A 225 14.93 -4.34 -19.89
CA THR A 225 13.72 -3.84 -20.57
C THR A 225 12.55 -3.95 -19.62
N TYR A 226 11.83 -2.85 -19.40
CA TYR A 226 10.79 -2.76 -18.40
C TYR A 226 9.39 -2.86 -19.00
N PHE A 227 8.51 -3.52 -18.28
CA PHE A 227 7.14 -3.72 -18.70
C PHE A 227 6.17 -3.46 -17.54
N LEU A 228 5.03 -2.90 -17.90
CA LEU A 228 3.88 -2.75 -17.01
C LEU A 228 3.08 -4.05 -17.02
N VAL A 229 2.83 -4.55 -15.82
CA VAL A 229 2.00 -5.72 -15.56
C VAL A 229 0.71 -5.24 -14.92
N SER A 230 -0.42 -5.58 -15.51
CA SER A 230 -1.75 -5.22 -15.00
C SER A 230 -2.72 -6.36 -15.19
N THR A 231 -3.91 -6.24 -14.62
CA THR A 231 -5.02 -7.14 -14.93
C THR A 231 -5.52 -6.94 -16.36
N LYS A 232 -6.64 -7.56 -16.74
CA LYS A 232 -7.31 -7.29 -18.03
C LYS A 232 -7.68 -5.80 -18.19
N ASP A 233 -7.87 -5.09 -17.08
CA ASP A 233 -7.90 -3.63 -17.10
C ASP A 233 -6.47 -3.09 -17.11
N ALA A 234 -6.08 -2.47 -18.23
CA ALA A 234 -4.78 -1.85 -18.39
C ALA A 234 -4.54 -0.66 -17.45
N GLN A 235 -5.59 -0.11 -16.82
CA GLN A 235 -5.53 1.03 -15.91
C GLN A 235 -5.83 0.66 -14.44
N ALA A 236 -5.74 -0.61 -14.08
CA ALA A 236 -6.00 -1.04 -12.71
C ALA A 236 -5.03 -0.41 -11.69
N ASP A 237 -5.56 -0.08 -10.50
CA ASP A 237 -4.79 0.48 -9.37
C ASP A 237 -3.70 -0.49 -8.86
N GLU A 238 -3.84 -1.80 -9.11
CA GLU A 238 -2.90 -2.87 -8.72
C GLU A 238 -1.85 -3.20 -9.80
N ALA A 239 -1.53 -2.27 -10.71
CA ALA A 239 -0.45 -2.50 -11.66
C ALA A 239 0.92 -2.53 -10.97
N PHE A 240 1.89 -3.24 -11.56
CA PHE A 240 3.27 -3.31 -11.08
C PHE A 240 4.26 -3.40 -12.25
N VAL A 241 5.56 -3.32 -11.95
CA VAL A 241 6.63 -3.24 -12.96
C VAL A 241 7.54 -4.45 -12.85
N VAL A 242 7.88 -5.03 -13.99
CA VAL A 242 8.89 -6.08 -14.11
C VAL A 242 9.97 -5.66 -15.11
N GLY A 243 11.21 -6.03 -14.85
CA GLY A 243 12.34 -5.81 -15.76
C GLY A 243 12.95 -7.13 -16.20
N PHE A 244 13.18 -7.30 -17.51
CA PHE A 244 13.78 -8.49 -18.11
C PHE A 244 15.16 -8.18 -18.69
N GLU A 245 16.06 -9.16 -18.63
CA GLU A 245 17.36 -9.13 -19.32
C GLU A 245 17.43 -10.14 -20.48
N ASP A 246 16.60 -11.19 -20.45
CA ASP A 246 16.55 -12.24 -21.47
C ASP A 246 15.69 -11.82 -22.68
N GLU A 247 16.31 -11.80 -23.87
CA GLU A 247 15.66 -11.48 -25.14
C GLU A 247 14.48 -12.40 -25.47
N ALA A 248 14.52 -13.69 -25.07
CA ALA A 248 13.40 -14.60 -25.29
C ALA A 248 12.18 -14.18 -24.45
N GLN A 249 12.39 -13.83 -23.19
CA GLN A 249 11.34 -13.34 -22.30
C GLN A 249 10.78 -11.99 -22.76
N ILE A 250 11.66 -11.07 -23.20
CA ILE A 250 11.27 -9.78 -23.80
C ILE A 250 10.39 -9.99 -25.03
N LYS A 251 10.75 -10.94 -25.89
CA LYS A 251 9.96 -11.28 -27.07
C LYS A 251 8.56 -11.79 -26.68
N THR A 252 8.46 -12.70 -25.70
CA THR A 252 7.17 -13.19 -25.22
C THR A 252 6.34 -12.08 -24.56
N ALA A 253 6.96 -11.18 -23.80
CA ALA A 253 6.27 -10.02 -23.22
C ALA A 253 5.67 -9.11 -24.31
N ARG A 254 6.42 -8.83 -25.38
CA ARG A 254 5.95 -8.07 -26.56
C ARG A 254 4.84 -8.80 -27.31
N GLU A 255 4.93 -10.12 -27.44
CA GLU A 255 3.89 -10.94 -28.05
C GLU A 255 2.58 -10.87 -27.26
N GLN A 256 2.64 -10.91 -25.93
CA GLN A 256 1.45 -10.79 -25.06
C GLN A 256 0.78 -9.40 -25.18
N ILE A 257 1.55 -8.34 -25.42
CA ILE A 257 1.02 -7.00 -25.71
C ILE A 257 0.28 -6.98 -27.05
N GLN A 258 0.89 -7.56 -28.09
CA GLN A 258 0.33 -7.58 -29.45
C GLN A 258 -0.87 -8.52 -29.58
N ASN A 259 -0.92 -9.58 -28.76
CA ASN A 259 -1.98 -10.57 -28.75
C ASN A 259 -2.65 -10.63 -27.37
N PRO A 260 -3.66 -9.77 -27.11
CA PRO A 260 -4.42 -9.81 -25.86
C PRO A 260 -5.19 -11.12 -25.61
N ALA A 261 -5.33 -12.02 -26.59
CA ALA A 261 -5.91 -13.34 -26.35
C ALA A 261 -4.88 -14.36 -25.84
N LEU A 262 -3.58 -14.04 -25.86
CA LEU A 262 -2.52 -14.90 -25.37
C LEU A 262 -2.50 -14.90 -23.83
N GLU A 263 -3.05 -15.97 -23.26
CA GLU A 263 -3.03 -16.24 -21.82
C GLU A 263 -1.70 -16.90 -21.45
N LYS A 264 -0.79 -16.11 -20.87
CA LYS A 264 0.50 -16.56 -20.33
C LYS A 264 0.68 -15.99 -18.93
N ILE A 265 0.97 -16.87 -17.99
CA ILE A 265 1.16 -16.54 -16.58
C ILE A 265 2.63 -16.20 -16.36
N LEU A 266 2.90 -15.01 -15.84
CA LEU A 266 4.23 -14.62 -15.41
C LEU A 266 4.56 -15.38 -14.11
N VAL A 267 5.54 -16.30 -14.18
CA VAL A 267 6.08 -17.01 -13.01
C VAL A 267 7.44 -16.40 -12.68
N ALA A 268 7.59 -15.93 -11.45
CA ALA A 268 8.70 -15.09 -11.05
C ALA A 268 9.17 -15.36 -9.62
N GLY A 269 10.37 -14.89 -9.32
CA GLY A 269 10.86 -14.71 -7.96
C GLY A 269 10.78 -13.25 -7.53
N ILE A 270 10.43 -13.00 -6.27
CA ILE A 270 10.44 -11.68 -5.66
C ILE A 270 11.57 -11.53 -4.65
N GLU A 271 11.98 -10.29 -4.43
CA GLU A 271 12.86 -9.88 -3.35
C GLU A 271 12.30 -8.71 -2.56
N LEU A 272 12.90 -8.45 -1.41
CA LEU A 272 12.58 -7.30 -0.59
C LEU A 272 13.08 -6.00 -1.22
N GLY A 273 12.24 -4.97 -1.18
CA GLY A 273 12.49 -3.65 -1.73
C GLY A 273 11.97 -3.51 -3.16
N SER A 274 11.75 -2.27 -3.59
CA SER A 274 11.19 -1.97 -4.91
C SER A 274 12.12 -2.30 -6.10
N GLY A 275 13.35 -2.76 -5.84
CA GLY A 275 14.36 -3.01 -6.86
C GLY A 275 14.79 -1.74 -7.61
N GLY A 276 14.38 -0.56 -7.15
CA GLY A 276 14.58 0.71 -7.86
C GLY A 276 13.65 0.89 -9.08
N PHE A 277 12.54 0.15 -9.17
CA PHE A 277 11.58 0.32 -10.28
C PHE A 277 10.13 0.00 -9.93
N ASN A 278 9.86 -0.94 -9.02
CA ASN A 278 8.54 -1.49 -8.80
C ASN A 278 7.61 -0.54 -8.04
N ARG A 279 6.44 -0.24 -8.61
CA ARG A 279 5.47 0.73 -8.07
C ARG A 279 4.08 0.54 -8.67
N ALA A 280 3.06 1.10 -8.00
CA ALA A 280 1.73 1.27 -8.56
C ALA A 280 1.69 2.53 -9.46
N PHE A 281 1.55 2.37 -10.78
CA PHE A 281 1.62 3.50 -11.73
C PHE A 281 0.34 4.36 -11.77
N TYR A 282 -0.82 3.75 -11.57
CA TYR A 282 -2.11 4.46 -11.66
C TYR A 282 -2.53 5.06 -10.32
N ASN A 283 -2.02 4.53 -9.20
CA ASN A 283 -2.24 5.09 -7.88
C ASN A 283 -1.05 5.97 -7.47
N LYS A 284 -1.09 7.25 -7.88
CA LYS A 284 -0.02 8.24 -7.63
C LYS A 284 0.31 8.47 -6.15
N ASN A 285 -0.59 8.11 -5.26
CA ASN A 285 -0.41 8.28 -3.81
C ASN A 285 0.12 7.01 -3.13
N LYS A 286 0.22 5.88 -3.85
CA LYS A 286 0.88 4.66 -3.37
C LYS A 286 2.37 4.76 -3.65
N ALA A 287 3.16 4.55 -2.59
CA ALA A 287 4.61 4.36 -2.66
C ALA A 287 5.02 3.28 -3.69
N PRO A 288 6.31 3.22 -4.06
CA PRO A 288 6.91 1.97 -4.54
C PRO A 288 6.52 0.80 -3.62
N TYR A 289 6.31 -0.38 -4.19
CA TYR A 289 6.04 -1.58 -3.40
C TYR A 289 7.26 -1.94 -2.55
N SER A 290 7.06 -2.60 -1.41
CA SER A 290 8.16 -3.09 -0.57
C SER A 290 8.82 -4.35 -1.12
N TRP A 291 8.50 -4.72 -2.36
CA TRP A 291 9.00 -5.90 -3.04
C TRP A 291 9.16 -5.60 -4.53
N SER A 292 9.92 -6.44 -5.21
CA SER A 292 10.08 -6.39 -6.66
C SER A 292 10.37 -7.75 -7.23
N VAL A 293 10.10 -7.92 -8.53
CA VAL A 293 10.49 -9.12 -9.26
C VAL A 293 11.99 -9.10 -9.49
N ASN A 294 12.72 -10.04 -8.90
CA ASN A 294 14.17 -10.14 -9.03
C ASN A 294 14.62 -11.09 -10.14
N ARG A 295 13.78 -12.09 -10.46
CA ARG A 295 13.97 -13.02 -11.56
C ARG A 295 12.63 -13.41 -12.18
N VAL A 296 12.66 -13.75 -13.45
CA VAL A 296 11.52 -14.35 -14.15
C VAL A 296 11.89 -15.77 -14.52
N ASP A 297 11.13 -16.73 -14.02
CA ASP A 297 11.39 -18.15 -14.23
C ASP A 297 10.82 -18.60 -15.58
N ALA A 298 9.57 -18.19 -15.90
CA ALA A 298 8.90 -18.58 -17.14
C ALA A 298 7.64 -17.74 -17.44
N PHE A 299 7.21 -17.80 -18.71
CA PHE A 299 5.82 -17.51 -19.13
C PHE A 299 5.08 -18.85 -19.30
N ALA A 300 4.32 -19.25 -18.29
CA ALA A 300 3.69 -20.56 -18.23
C ALA A 300 2.25 -20.55 -18.76
N ASP A 301 1.79 -21.70 -19.27
CA ASP A 301 0.38 -21.92 -19.61
C ASP A 301 -0.47 -22.27 -18.38
N PHE A 302 0.17 -22.89 -17.38
CA PHE A 302 -0.46 -23.30 -16.13
C PHE A 302 0.50 -23.06 -14.96
N ALA A 303 -0.06 -22.71 -13.82
CA ALA A 303 0.66 -22.62 -12.55
C ALA A 303 -0.15 -23.32 -11.45
N HIS A 304 0.32 -23.32 -10.21
CA HIS A 304 -0.47 -23.78 -9.05
C HIS A 304 -1.20 -22.59 -8.40
N ILE A 305 -2.42 -22.77 -7.90
CA ILE A 305 -3.18 -21.65 -7.31
C ILE A 305 -2.49 -21.08 -6.06
N ASP A 306 -1.75 -21.92 -5.33
CA ASP A 306 -1.02 -21.50 -4.11
C ASP A 306 0.11 -20.50 -4.39
N CYS A 307 0.61 -20.42 -5.63
CA CYS A 307 1.57 -19.40 -6.01
C CYS A 307 0.92 -18.11 -6.51
N ASP A 308 -0.42 -18.00 -6.55
CA ASP A 308 -1.10 -16.77 -6.95
C ASP A 308 -0.74 -15.60 -6.03
N GLY A 309 -0.49 -14.45 -6.62
CA GLY A 309 -0.20 -13.24 -5.88
C GLY A 309 -0.59 -11.98 -6.65
N SER A 310 -1.62 -11.31 -6.15
CA SER A 310 -1.84 -9.91 -6.47
C SER A 310 -0.79 -9.03 -5.79
N PRO A 311 -0.47 -7.84 -6.30
CA PRO A 311 0.46 -6.93 -5.65
C PRO A 311 0.09 -6.55 -4.22
N ASP A 312 -1.18 -6.29 -3.95
CA ASP A 312 -1.65 -5.95 -2.60
C ASP A 312 -1.55 -7.16 -1.65
N LEU A 313 -1.88 -8.38 -2.10
CA LEU A 313 -1.69 -9.61 -1.30
C LEU A 313 -0.21 -9.90 -1.04
N THR A 314 0.63 -9.66 -2.05
CA THR A 314 2.08 -9.83 -1.96
C THR A 314 2.67 -8.86 -0.96
N GLU A 315 2.25 -7.59 -0.99
CA GLU A 315 2.67 -6.59 -0.01
C GLU A 315 2.23 -6.98 1.41
N GLU A 316 0.98 -7.44 1.55
CA GLU A 316 0.41 -7.83 2.84
C GLU A 316 1.11 -9.04 3.46
N ARG A 317 1.42 -10.06 2.65
CA ARG A 317 2.01 -11.33 3.09
C ARG A 317 3.48 -11.46 2.69
N LEU A 318 4.18 -10.33 2.49
CA LEU A 318 5.52 -10.31 1.90
C LEU A 318 6.52 -11.17 2.67
N MET A 319 6.51 -11.09 4.00
CA MET A 319 7.43 -11.85 4.84
C MET A 319 7.23 -13.37 4.68
N LEU A 320 5.98 -13.83 4.72
CA LEU A 320 5.62 -15.22 4.50
C LEU A 320 6.07 -15.67 3.10
N LYS A 321 5.76 -14.90 2.06
CA LYS A 321 6.14 -15.21 0.68
C LYS A 321 7.65 -15.30 0.49
N LEU A 322 8.42 -14.40 1.10
CA LEU A 322 9.89 -14.45 1.07
C LEU A 322 10.42 -15.70 1.79
N ASN A 323 9.84 -16.08 2.94
CA ASN A 323 10.22 -17.28 3.68
C ASN A 323 9.89 -18.58 2.91
N GLU A 324 8.84 -18.59 2.10
CA GLU A 324 8.46 -19.69 1.20
C GLU A 324 9.34 -19.78 -0.07
N GLY A 325 10.42 -19.00 -0.16
CA GLY A 325 11.36 -18.98 -1.29
C GLY A 325 11.06 -17.92 -2.35
N GLY A 326 10.06 -17.05 -2.11
CA GLY A 326 9.78 -15.87 -2.92
C GLY A 326 9.22 -16.17 -4.31
N ARG A 327 8.76 -17.39 -4.59
CA ARG A 327 8.17 -17.73 -5.89
C ARG A 327 6.71 -17.29 -5.96
N ILE A 328 6.34 -16.63 -7.05
CA ILE A 328 5.00 -16.07 -7.28
C ILE A 328 4.54 -16.30 -8.72
N CYS A 329 3.24 -16.38 -8.91
CA CYS A 329 2.55 -16.57 -10.17
C CYS A 329 1.48 -15.50 -10.29
N PHE A 330 1.51 -14.70 -11.35
CA PHE A 330 0.55 -13.61 -11.52
C PHE A 330 -0.61 -14.04 -12.43
N TRP A 331 -1.49 -14.91 -11.92
CA TRP A 331 -2.54 -15.57 -12.71
C TRP A 331 -3.49 -14.60 -13.42
N ARG A 332 -3.85 -13.53 -12.71
CA ARG A 332 -4.83 -12.55 -13.17
C ARG A 332 -4.20 -11.38 -13.93
N TYR A 333 -2.87 -11.39 -14.04
CA TYR A 333 -2.13 -10.29 -14.62
C TYR A 333 -1.41 -10.72 -15.88
N ARG A 334 -1.09 -9.72 -16.67
CA ARG A 334 -0.42 -9.87 -17.94
C ARG A 334 0.45 -8.65 -18.23
N ILE A 335 1.39 -8.83 -19.14
CA ILE A 335 2.11 -7.70 -19.71
C ILE A 335 1.15 -6.89 -20.58
N VAL A 336 1.01 -5.59 -20.30
CA VAL A 336 0.11 -4.68 -21.03
C VAL A 336 0.84 -3.59 -21.80
N ARG A 337 2.07 -3.25 -21.41
CA ARG A 337 2.82 -2.15 -22.02
C ARG A 337 4.32 -2.31 -21.78
N GLU A 338 5.13 -1.98 -22.78
CA GLU A 338 6.57 -1.76 -22.63
C GLU A 338 6.83 -0.31 -22.19
N LEU A 339 7.70 -0.12 -21.21
CA LEU A 339 7.97 1.17 -20.59
C LEU A 339 9.35 1.69 -20.97
N THR A 340 9.42 2.99 -21.25
CA THR A 340 10.71 3.67 -21.36
C THR A 340 11.36 3.83 -19.98
N LEU A 341 12.69 3.88 -19.94
CA LEU A 341 13.45 4.09 -18.70
C LEU A 341 12.99 5.34 -17.93
N ASP A 342 12.62 6.39 -18.66
CA ASP A 342 12.14 7.65 -18.10
C ASP A 342 10.77 7.51 -17.40
N GLU A 343 9.86 6.71 -17.97
CA GLU A 343 8.55 6.44 -17.34
C GLU A 343 8.73 5.67 -16.04
N VAL A 344 9.62 4.66 -16.02
CA VAL A 344 9.95 3.86 -14.83
C VAL A 344 10.59 4.73 -13.75
N ARG A 345 11.55 5.58 -14.14
CA ARG A 345 12.27 6.48 -13.26
C ARG A 345 11.35 7.49 -12.58
N ARG A 346 10.51 8.18 -13.35
CA ARG A 346 9.61 9.22 -12.85
C ARG A 346 8.31 8.68 -12.27
N GLY A 347 7.98 7.42 -12.51
CA GLY A 347 6.68 6.86 -12.15
C GLY A 347 5.51 7.54 -12.85
N LYS A 348 5.73 8.05 -14.07
CA LYS A 348 4.71 8.75 -14.86
C LYS A 348 4.69 8.18 -16.27
N LEU A 349 3.56 7.58 -16.65
CA LEU A 349 3.36 7.08 -18.00
C LEU A 349 3.25 8.24 -18.99
N LYS A 350 3.83 8.07 -20.18
CA LYS A 350 3.56 8.95 -21.30
C LYS A 350 2.14 8.72 -21.82
N PRO A 351 1.41 9.80 -22.18
CA PRO A 351 0.05 9.69 -22.70
C PRO A 351 -0.04 8.78 -23.93
#